data_AF-A0A0S8F3V8-F1
#
_entry.id   AF-A0A0S8F3V8-F1
#
_cell.length_a   1.000
_cell.length_b   1.000
_cell.length_c   1.000
_cell.angle_alpha   90.00
_cell.angle_beta   90.00
_cell.angle_gamma   90.00
#
_symmetry.space_group_name_H-M   'P 1'
#
loop_
_entity.id
_entity.type
_entity.pdbx_description
1 polymer ?
#
loop_
_entity_poly.entity_id
_entity_poly.type
_entity_poly.pdbx_seq_one_letter_code
_entity_poly.pdbx_strand_id
1 'polypeptide(L)' 'SVKKNADGSVDIYFGPKAPKGKESNWLPTDPRRRFFLLFRAYGPEPAILDGSFVLNDIELMK' A
#
# COMPACT_ATOMS: atom_id res chain seq x y z
N SER A 1 -5.99 -13.06 3.84
CA SER A 1 -6.75 -11.90 3.37
C SER A 1 -6.16 -10.63 3.95
N VAL A 2 -6.34 -9.48 3.29
CA VAL A 2 -5.91 -8.17 3.81
C VAL A 2 -6.77 -7.78 5.01
N LYS A 3 -6.17 -7.19 6.04
CA LYS A 3 -6.87 -6.63 7.19
C LYS A 3 -7.19 -5.16 6.96
N LYS A 4 -8.41 -4.76 7.33
CA LYS A 4 -8.86 -3.36 7.32
C LYS A 4 -8.72 -2.74 8.69
N ASN A 5 -8.50 -1.44 8.71
CA ASN A 5 -8.55 -0.60 9.91
C ASN A 5 -10.01 -0.36 10.32
N ALA A 6 -10.22 0.19 11.53
CA ALA A 6 -11.56 0.44 12.07
C ALA A 6 -12.37 1.46 11.24
N ASP A 7 -11.69 2.39 10.57
CA ASP A 7 -12.27 3.38 9.65
C ASP A 7 -12.50 2.83 8.23
N GLY A 8 -12.20 1.55 8.00
CA GLY A 8 -12.33 0.88 6.70
C GLY A 8 -11.14 1.07 5.76
N SER A 9 -10.13 1.87 6.14
CA SER A 9 -8.89 2.02 5.39
C SER A 9 -8.02 0.75 5.44
N VAL A 10 -6.97 0.71 4.61
CA VAL A 10 -6.00 -0.38 4.56
C VAL A 10 -4.60 0.20 4.51
N ASP A 11 -3.78 -0.17 5.49
CA ASP A 11 -2.34 0.09 5.44
C ASP A 11 -1.64 -1.07 4.73
N ILE A 12 -0.69 -0.75 3.84
CA ILE A 12 0.19 -1.73 3.19
C ILE A 12 1.63 -1.43 3.59
N TYR A 13 2.34 -2.45 4.06
CA TYR A 13 3.73 -2.36 4.51
C TYR A 13 4.66 -2.96 3.46
N PHE A 14 5.81 -2.34 3.26
CA PHE A 14 6.82 -2.81 2.32
C PHE A 14 8.16 -2.97 3.06
N GLY A 15 8.85 -4.08 2.85
CA GLY A 15 10.14 -4.30 3.49
C GLY A 15 10.67 -5.71 3.35
N PRO A 16 11.95 -5.98 3.68
CA PRO A 16 12.52 -7.32 3.59
C PRO A 16 11.97 -8.29 4.64
N LYS A 17 11.33 -7.78 5.69
CA LYS A 17 10.68 -8.55 6.75
C LYS A 17 9.35 -7.90 7.10
N ALA A 18 8.35 -8.72 7.42
CA ALA A 18 7.06 -8.24 7.90
C ALA A 18 7.22 -7.53 9.26
N PRO A 19 6.61 -6.35 9.46
CA PRO A 19 6.44 -5.79 10.80
C PRO A 19 5.55 -6.70 11.66
N LYS A 20 5.85 -6.79 12.95
CA LYS A 20 5.15 -7.66 13.89
C LYS A 20 3.64 -7.36 13.90
N GLY A 21 2.82 -8.38 13.65
CA GLY A 21 1.36 -8.28 13.65
C GLY A 21 0.75 -7.65 12.38
N LYS A 22 1.57 -7.34 11.37
CA LYS A 22 1.16 -6.76 10.08
C LYS A 22 1.40 -7.70 8.90
N GLU A 23 1.61 -8.99 9.17
CA GLU A 23 1.99 -10.00 8.19
C GLU A 23 0.96 -10.15 7.06
N SER A 24 -0.33 -9.90 7.34
CA SER A 24 -1.41 -9.97 6.35
C SER A 24 -1.41 -8.84 5.32
N ASN A 25 -0.74 -7.72 5.64
CA ASN A 25 -0.78 -6.47 4.89
C ASN A 25 0.62 -6.08 4.39
N TRP A 26 1.55 -7.03 4.35
CA TRP A 26 2.94 -6.78 4.02
C TRP A 26 3.31 -7.37 2.66
N LEU A 27 4.14 -6.63 1.92
CA LEU A 27 4.75 -7.05 0.67
C LEU A 27 6.28 -7.12 0.83
N PRO A 28 6.90 -8.28 0.51
CA PRO A 28 8.35 -8.43 0.61
C PRO A 28 9.09 -7.58 -0.43
N THR A 29 10.21 -6.98 -0.01
CA THR A 29 11.16 -6.30 -0.90
C THR A 29 12.56 -6.93 -0.80
N ASP A 30 13.33 -6.92 -1.89
CA ASP A 30 14.73 -7.36 -1.87
C ASP A 30 15.63 -6.15 -1.60
N PRO A 31 16.41 -6.13 -0.49
CA PRO A 31 17.25 -4.98 -0.13
C PRO A 31 18.38 -4.73 -1.13
N ARG A 32 18.64 -5.64 -2.06
CA ARG A 32 19.67 -5.51 -3.10
C ARG A 32 19.12 -5.01 -4.44
N ARG A 33 17.80 -4.81 -4.55
CA ARG A 33 17.15 -4.39 -5.80
C ARG A 33 16.33 -3.13 -5.59
N ARG A 34 16.32 -2.26 -6.59
CA ARG A 34 15.34 -1.16 -6.66
C ARG A 34 13.99 -1.72 -7.06
N PHE A 35 12.93 -1.10 -6.57
CA PHE A 35 11.56 -1.37 -6.97
C PHE A 35 10.80 -0.05 -7.13
N PHE A 36 9.64 -0.14 -7.76
CA PHE A 36 8.65 0.92 -7.80
C PHE A 36 7.29 0.31 -7.46
N LEU A 37 6.33 1.14 -7.04
CA LEU A 37 4.97 0.69 -6.79
C LEU A 37 4.09 1.04 -7.99
N LEU A 38 3.18 0.12 -8.32
CA LEU A 38 2.15 0.33 -9.32
C LEU A 38 0.79 0.13 -8.67
N PHE A 39 0.05 1.22 -8.49
CA PHE A 39 -1.34 1.19 -8.07
C PHE A 39 -2.23 0.93 -9.28
N ARG A 40 -3.22 0.04 -9.14
CA ARG A 40 -4.20 -0.27 -10.19
C ARG A 40 -5.61 -0.16 -9.63
N ALA A 41 -6.43 0.67 -10.27
CA ALA A 41 -7.86 0.70 -10.06
C ALA A 41 -8.56 -0.09 -11.18
N TYR A 42 -9.44 -1.02 -10.80
CA TYR A 42 -10.24 -1.80 -11.73
C TYR A 42 -11.68 -1.31 -11.66
N GLY A 43 -12.20 -0.74 -12.74
CA GLY A 43 -13.46 0.02 -12.71
C GLY A 43 -13.35 1.30 -11.88
N PRO A 44 -12.41 2.21 -12.21
CA PRO A 44 -12.19 3.42 -11.43
C PRO A 44 -13.43 4.33 -11.43
N GLU A 45 -13.71 4.94 -10.29
CA GLU A 45 -14.66 6.05 -10.18
C GLU A 45 -14.10 7.31 -10.85
N PRO A 46 -14.95 8.30 -11.23
CA PRO A 46 -14.51 9.54 -11.87
C PRO A 46 -13.36 10.24 -11.15
N ALA A 47 -13.36 10.21 -9.81
CA ALA A 47 -12.34 10.86 -8.99
C ALA A 47 -10.89 10.37 -9.26
N ILE A 48 -10.73 9.11 -9.67
CA ILE A 48 -9.42 8.55 -10.06
C ILE A 48 -9.01 9.08 -11.44
N LEU A 49 -9.97 9.25 -12.35
CA LEU A 49 -9.73 9.65 -13.73
C LEU A 49 -9.49 11.14 -13.88
N ASP A 50 -10.19 11.96 -13.08
CA ASP A 50 -10.04 13.42 -13.08
C ASP A 50 -8.94 13.92 -12.13
N GLY A 51 -8.35 13.02 -11.33
CA GLY A 51 -7.25 13.33 -10.42
C GLY A 51 -7.65 14.03 -9.11
N SER A 52 -8.95 14.11 -8.81
CA SER A 52 -9.43 14.62 -7.51
C SER A 52 -9.16 13.65 -6.36
N PHE A 53 -9.04 12.36 -6.64
CA PHE A 53 -8.42 11.40 -5.72
C PHE A 53 -6.90 11.41 -5.92
N VAL A 54 -6.17 11.56 -4.82
CA VAL A 54 -4.72 11.45 -4.79
C VAL A 54 -4.33 10.35 -3.82
N LEU A 55 -3.51 9.40 -4.29
CA LEU A 55 -2.96 8.36 -3.43
C LEU A 55 -1.89 8.98 -2.52
N ASN A 56 -1.91 8.63 -1.23
CA ASN A 56 -0.91 9.10 -0.28
C ASN A 56 0.51 8.67 -0.70
N ASP A 57 1.49 9.50 -0.33
CA ASP A 57 2.90 9.15 -0.46
C ASP A 57 3.28 7.97 0.46
N ILE A 58 4.40 7.32 0.13
CA ILE A 58 4.98 6.27 0.97
C ILE A 58 5.71 6.94 2.14
N GLU A 59 5.43 6.47 3.35
CA GLU A 59 6.11 6.93 4.56
C GLU A 59 7.10 5.89 5.10
N LEU A 60 8.24 6.36 5.60
CA LEU A 60 9.16 5.52 6.35
C LEU A 60 8.54 5.20 7.71
N MET A 61 8.37 3.91 8.00
CA MET A 61 7.89 3.45 9.29
C MET A 61 8.91 3.79 10.39
N LYS A 62 8.46 4.50 11.43
CA LYS A 62 9.26 4.90 12.59
C LYS A 62 9.50 3.73 13.55
#